data_AF-A0A5A7UDP5-F1
#
_entry.id   AF-A0A5A7UDP5-F1
#
_cell.length_a   1.000
_cell.length_b   1.000
_cell.length_c   1.000
_cell.angle_alpha   90.00
_cell.angle_beta   90.00
_cell.angle_gamma   90.00
#
_symmetry.space_group_name_H-M   'P 1'
#
loop_
_entity.id
_entity.type
_entity.pdbx_description
1 polymer ?
#
loop_
_entity_poly.entity_id
_entity_poly.type
_entity_poly.pdbx_seq_one_letter_code
_entity_poly.pdbx_strand_id
1 'polypeptide(L)'
;MLTLLIPGPKQPGNDIDIFLQPLIDDLKLLWDGVEVYDVVSKSNFNLRAVLIWTINDFPAYGNLAGCTTKGKTACPICGEHTHSQWLYHSKKLVYMGHRRFLPPSHPYRRKKSWFDGKVEDRQVPRIANGNAIDTQLKDFQNFFGKVDKKKRKRQKELKGMWKKRSIFFDLPYWKELVLRHNLDVMHVEKNVCESIIGTLLDINGKSKDGYNARKDFSFVWTRSISLDVSIRKDRIEQNRVASSSSIIDDAISRVLGPDQAYVRGLGFGVTLSKEKTSDDNSNHLVKRVSSSAHIRTPTPTPIINSPPSVTTNTHHKCLLLDWIGSGEVIAEGRWSSNDPFVLVHHVPLGPNAVRVWVDTVKIPNSFLWRPTFDIIVIDD
;
A
#
# COMPACT_ATOMS: atom_id res chain seq x y z
N MET A 1 -21.16 14.85 3.10
CA MET A 1 -20.11 14.10 2.37
C MET A 1 -19.00 13.78 3.35
N LEU A 2 -18.62 12.50 3.55
CA LEU A 2 -17.65 12.07 4.57
C LEU A 2 -16.18 12.30 4.16
N THR A 3 -15.87 13.48 3.62
CA THR A 3 -14.53 13.86 3.15
C THR A 3 -13.77 14.63 4.20
N LEU A 4 -12.83 13.96 4.86
CA LEU A 4 -11.97 14.55 5.87
C LEU A 4 -10.67 15.09 5.26
N LEU A 5 -10.55 16.41 5.13
CA LEU A 5 -9.30 17.04 4.70
C LEU A 5 -8.32 17.17 5.89
N ILE A 6 -7.15 16.56 5.78
CA ILE A 6 -6.08 16.62 6.80
C ILE A 6 -5.05 17.68 6.37
N PRO A 7 -5.01 18.87 7.01
CA PRO A 7 -4.16 19.96 6.56
C PRO A 7 -2.69 19.77 6.97
N GLY A 8 -1.81 19.58 5.98
CA GLY A 8 -0.38 19.88 6.11
C GLY A 8 0.58 18.77 5.64
N PRO A 9 1.88 19.10 5.45
CA PRO A 9 2.88 18.22 4.83
C PRO A 9 3.43 17.13 5.77
N LYS A 10 2.71 16.78 6.85
CA LYS A 10 3.16 15.84 7.88
C LYS A 10 1.99 14.99 8.37
N GLN A 11 2.19 13.67 8.44
CA GLN A 11 1.18 12.76 8.99
C GLN A 11 0.76 13.18 10.42
N PRO A 12 -0.54 13.17 10.77
CA PRO A 12 -1.00 13.53 12.10
C PRO A 12 -0.63 12.46 13.16
N GLY A 13 -0.31 11.24 12.74
CA GLY A 13 0.07 10.16 13.66
C GLY A 13 -1.08 9.81 14.60
N ASN A 14 -0.83 9.86 15.91
CA ASN A 14 -1.87 9.66 16.92
C ASN A 14 -2.95 10.75 16.91
N ASP A 15 -2.65 11.95 16.42
CA ASP A 15 -3.57 13.10 16.45
C ASP A 15 -4.64 13.00 15.34
N ILE A 16 -4.61 11.93 14.53
CA ILE A 16 -5.64 11.62 13.51
C ILE A 16 -7.05 11.52 14.11
N ASP A 17 -7.17 11.10 15.37
CA ASP A 17 -8.45 10.94 16.04
C ASP A 17 -9.21 12.26 16.23
N ILE A 18 -8.52 13.41 16.33
CA ILE A 18 -9.17 14.74 16.34
C ILE A 18 -9.90 14.97 15.02
N PHE A 19 -9.21 14.72 13.91
CA PHE A 19 -9.77 14.88 12.57
C PHE A 19 -10.93 13.90 12.32
N LEU A 20 -10.89 12.71 12.93
CA LEU A 20 -11.96 11.71 12.82
C LEU A 20 -13.20 12.02 13.67
N GLN A 21 -13.21 13.04 14.54
CA GLN A 21 -14.36 13.35 15.41
C GLN A 21 -15.68 13.53 14.62
N PRO A 22 -15.76 14.37 13.56
CA PRO A 22 -17.01 14.55 12.82
C PRO A 22 -17.51 13.25 12.16
N LEU A 23 -16.59 12.45 11.58
CA LEU A 23 -16.93 11.14 11.02
C LEU A 23 -17.49 10.18 12.07
N ILE A 24 -16.96 10.21 13.30
CA ILE A 24 -17.44 9.37 14.40
C ILE A 24 -18.82 9.80 14.88
N ASP A 25 -19.11 11.11 14.88
CA ASP A 25 -20.42 11.63 15.28
C ASP A 25 -21.47 11.42 14.18
N ASP A 26 -21.12 11.60 12.90
CA ASP A 26 -21.94 11.19 11.75
C ASP A 26 -22.26 9.68 11.78
N LEU A 27 -21.29 8.83 12.15
CA LEU A 27 -21.47 7.38 12.28
C LEU A 27 -22.29 6.95 13.51
N LYS A 28 -22.45 7.81 14.52
CA LYS A 28 -23.43 7.59 15.61
C LYS A 28 -24.83 7.97 15.13
N LEU A 29 -24.98 9.13 14.49
CA LEU A 29 -26.24 9.58 13.92
C LEU A 29 -26.80 8.57 12.90
N LEU A 30 -25.94 8.03 12.03
CA LEU A 30 -26.29 6.97 11.07
C LEU A 30 -26.45 5.57 11.71
N TRP A 31 -26.06 5.36 12.97
CA TRP A 31 -26.36 4.12 13.68
C TRP A 31 -27.79 4.14 14.23
N ASP A 32 -28.18 5.24 14.86
CA ASP A 32 -29.55 5.44 15.35
C ASP A 32 -30.54 5.61 14.19
N GLY A 33 -30.09 6.25 13.10
CA GLY A 33 -30.77 6.30 11.80
C GLY A 33 -31.32 7.68 11.44
N VAL A 34 -31.24 8.02 10.15
CA VAL A 34 -31.59 9.35 9.61
C VAL A 34 -32.68 9.19 8.56
N GLU A 35 -33.71 10.02 8.61
CA GLU A 35 -34.71 10.09 7.54
C GLU A 35 -34.09 10.74 6.29
N VAL A 36 -34.09 10.02 5.17
CA VAL A 36 -33.53 10.44 3.89
C VAL A 36 -34.56 10.21 2.79
N TYR A 37 -34.72 11.18 1.90
CA TYR A 37 -35.59 11.07 0.73
C TYR A 37 -34.86 10.32 -0.40
N ASP A 38 -35.44 9.22 -0.88
CA ASP A 38 -34.99 8.60 -2.14
C ASP A 38 -35.71 9.26 -3.33
N VAL A 39 -34.90 9.75 -4.27
CA VAL A 39 -35.36 10.37 -5.52
C VAL A 39 -35.99 9.35 -6.47
N VAL A 40 -35.60 8.07 -6.38
CA VAL A 40 -36.08 7.00 -7.27
C VAL A 40 -37.46 6.50 -6.82
N SER A 41 -37.64 6.12 -5.56
CA SER A 41 -38.95 5.75 -5.00
C SER A 41 -39.89 6.93 -4.79
N LYS A 42 -39.34 8.16 -4.69
CA LYS A 42 -40.02 9.38 -4.25
C LYS A 42 -40.61 9.28 -2.84
N SER A 43 -39.94 8.55 -1.96
CA SER A 43 -40.34 8.35 -0.57
C SER A 43 -39.18 8.57 0.41
N ASN A 44 -39.50 9.00 1.62
CA ASN A 44 -38.55 8.94 2.72
C ASN A 44 -38.29 7.48 3.13
N PHE A 45 -37.08 7.20 3.59
CA PHE A 45 -36.70 5.96 4.27
C PHE A 45 -35.72 6.27 5.41
N ASN A 46 -35.61 5.37 6.39
CA ASN A 46 -34.63 5.51 7.46
C ASN A 46 -33.29 4.89 7.01
N LEU A 47 -32.33 5.74 6.68
CA LEU A 47 -30.96 5.36 6.34
C LEU A 47 -30.17 5.04 7.62
N ARG A 48 -29.62 3.83 7.68
CA ARG A 48 -28.62 3.43 8.68
C ARG A 48 -27.33 2.96 8.03
N ALA A 49 -26.20 3.24 8.69
CA ALA A 49 -24.85 2.84 8.23
C ALA A 49 -23.98 2.33 9.39
N VAL A 50 -23.02 1.45 9.06
CA VAL A 50 -22.11 0.80 10.01
C VAL A 50 -20.70 0.77 9.43
N LEU A 51 -19.71 1.25 10.19
CA LEU A 51 -18.31 1.09 9.82
C LEU A 51 -17.81 -0.31 10.21
N ILE A 52 -17.77 -1.23 9.25
CA ILE A 52 -17.40 -2.64 9.50
C ILE A 52 -15.89 -2.81 9.73
N TRP A 53 -15.05 -2.10 8.97
CA TRP A 53 -13.59 -2.06 9.15
C TRP A 53 -12.95 -0.89 8.39
N THR A 54 -11.71 -0.57 8.73
CA THR A 54 -10.83 0.33 7.95
C THR A 54 -9.75 -0.47 7.21
N ILE A 55 -9.40 -0.13 5.97
CA ILE A 55 -8.27 -0.74 5.22
C ILE A 55 -7.15 0.30 5.12
N ASN A 56 -5.91 -0.04 5.54
CA ASN A 56 -4.82 0.96 5.69
C ASN A 56 -3.43 0.37 5.46
N ASP A 57 -2.43 1.19 5.16
CA ASP A 57 -1.03 0.77 5.29
C ASP A 57 -0.67 0.43 6.75
N PHE A 58 0.43 -0.29 6.97
CA PHE A 58 0.82 -0.73 8.31
C PHE A 58 1.10 0.43 9.29
N PRO A 59 1.79 1.52 8.90
CA PRO A 59 1.84 2.77 9.66
C PRO A 59 0.47 3.33 10.10
N ALA A 60 -0.47 3.52 9.17
CA ALA A 60 -1.77 4.12 9.43
C ALA A 60 -2.68 3.22 10.26
N TYR A 61 -2.63 1.89 10.06
CA TYR A 61 -3.23 0.91 10.97
C TYR A 61 -2.82 1.23 12.42
N GLY A 62 -1.53 1.39 12.68
CA GLY A 62 -1.01 1.66 14.03
C GLY A 62 -1.44 3.00 14.61
N ASN A 63 -1.67 3.99 13.75
CA ASN A 63 -2.20 5.29 14.16
C ASN A 63 -3.69 5.15 14.54
N LEU A 64 -4.52 4.59 13.67
CA LEU A 64 -5.96 4.38 13.91
C LEU A 64 -6.21 3.49 15.13
N ALA A 65 -5.64 2.27 15.13
CA ALA A 65 -5.78 1.31 16.24
C ALA A 65 -5.15 1.78 17.55
N GLY A 66 -4.31 2.83 17.52
CA GLY A 66 -3.63 3.37 18.70
C GLY A 66 -2.48 2.51 19.24
N CYS A 67 -1.99 1.53 18.47
CA CYS A 67 -0.93 0.60 18.88
C CYS A 67 0.47 1.00 18.33
N THR A 68 1.53 0.35 18.82
CA THR A 68 2.88 0.50 18.27
C THR A 68 3.07 -0.36 17.03
N THR A 69 3.59 0.24 15.96
CA THR A 69 4.03 -0.43 14.71
C THR A 69 5.55 -0.57 14.65
N LYS A 70 6.24 -0.28 15.76
CA LYS A 70 7.70 -0.31 15.90
C LYS A 70 8.10 -0.88 17.25
N GLY A 71 9.23 -1.59 17.28
CA GLY A 71 9.76 -2.23 18.50
C GLY A 71 9.23 -3.63 18.74
N LYS A 72 9.57 -4.23 19.89
CA LYS A 72 9.38 -5.67 20.15
C LYS A 72 7.94 -6.18 20.02
N THR A 73 6.96 -5.30 20.23
CA THR A 73 5.51 -5.59 20.27
C THR A 73 4.74 -5.00 19.08
N ALA A 74 5.40 -4.88 17.91
CA ALA A 74 4.85 -4.17 16.76
C ALA A 74 3.67 -4.83 16.04
N CYS A 75 3.39 -6.12 16.25
CA CYS A 75 2.28 -6.80 15.58
C CYS A 75 0.98 -6.56 16.36
N PRO A 76 -0.04 -5.87 15.81
CA PRO A 76 -1.26 -5.54 16.56
C PRO A 76 -2.10 -6.76 16.97
N ILE A 77 -1.94 -7.88 16.24
CA ILE A 77 -2.62 -9.15 16.50
C ILE A 77 -1.91 -9.95 17.61
N CYS A 78 -0.56 -9.94 17.63
CA CYS A 78 0.21 -10.68 18.64
C CYS A 78 0.41 -9.90 19.94
N GLY A 79 0.42 -8.56 19.86
CA GLY A 79 0.68 -7.66 20.98
C GLY A 79 1.98 -7.98 21.71
N GLU A 80 1.88 -8.23 23.01
CA GLU A 80 3.01 -8.60 23.86
C GLU A 80 3.59 -9.98 23.52
N HIS A 81 2.81 -10.86 22.89
CA HIS A 81 3.26 -12.15 22.36
C HIS A 81 3.88 -12.05 20.96
N THR A 82 4.23 -10.84 20.48
CA THR A 82 4.98 -10.65 19.23
C THR A 82 6.38 -11.25 19.37
N HIS A 83 6.65 -12.31 18.60
CA HIS A 83 7.96 -12.97 18.61
C HIS A 83 8.96 -12.17 17.76
N SER A 84 9.69 -11.26 18.41
CA SER A 84 10.67 -10.39 17.76
C SER A 84 12.11 -10.72 18.16
N GLN A 85 13.04 -10.52 17.23
CA GLN A 85 14.47 -10.79 17.41
C GLN A 85 15.29 -9.60 16.89
N TRP A 86 16.37 -9.27 17.61
CA TRP A 86 17.35 -8.29 17.13
C TRP A 86 18.44 -8.98 16.31
N LEU A 87 18.69 -8.46 15.11
CA LEU A 87 19.79 -8.84 14.24
C LEU A 87 20.95 -7.86 14.48
N TYR A 88 22.07 -8.38 14.96
CA TYR A 88 23.17 -7.59 15.50
C TYR A 88 24.01 -6.92 14.39
N HIS A 89 24.22 -7.59 13.25
CA HIS A 89 25.05 -7.06 12.17
C HIS A 89 24.28 -6.05 11.31
N SER A 90 23.03 -6.38 10.96
CA SER A 90 22.12 -5.50 10.21
C SER A 90 21.51 -4.39 11.06
N LYS A 91 21.66 -4.45 12.39
CA LYS A 91 21.09 -3.51 13.38
C LYS A 91 19.58 -3.31 13.19
N LYS A 92 18.85 -4.40 12.98
CA LYS A 92 17.41 -4.43 12.66
C LYS A 92 16.66 -5.33 13.63
N LEU A 93 15.42 -4.95 13.95
CA LEU A 93 14.46 -5.84 14.60
C LEU A 93 13.67 -6.57 13.51
N VAL A 94 13.58 -7.90 13.60
CA VAL A 94 12.76 -8.76 12.74
C VAL A 94 11.69 -9.48 13.54
N TYR A 95 10.60 -9.87 12.87
CA TYR A 95 9.47 -10.58 13.46
C TYR A 95 9.47 -12.02 12.94
N MET A 96 9.67 -12.97 13.85
CA MET A 96 9.87 -14.39 13.56
C MET A 96 8.69 -15.22 14.11
N GLY A 97 8.73 -16.55 14.00
CA GLY A 97 7.69 -17.41 14.57
C GLY A 97 6.34 -17.36 13.84
N HIS A 98 6.31 -16.87 12.58
CA HIS A 98 5.12 -16.92 11.71
C HIS A 98 4.52 -18.33 11.60
N ARG A 99 5.35 -19.38 11.79
CA ARG A 99 4.94 -20.79 11.79
C ARG A 99 3.87 -21.12 12.83
N ARG A 100 3.71 -20.30 13.88
CA ARG A 100 2.65 -20.47 14.90
C ARG A 100 1.23 -20.23 14.38
N PHE A 101 1.07 -19.61 13.20
CA PHE A 101 -0.22 -19.40 12.53
C PHE A 101 -0.64 -20.58 11.64
N LEU A 102 0.27 -21.53 11.37
CA LEU A 102 -0.04 -22.77 10.65
C LEU A 102 -0.81 -23.73 11.57
N PRO A 103 -1.66 -24.65 11.05
CA PRO A 103 -2.32 -25.67 11.86
C PRO A 103 -1.34 -26.48 12.74
N PRO A 104 -1.70 -26.93 13.96
CA PRO A 104 -0.79 -27.67 14.84
C PRO A 104 -0.16 -28.93 14.21
N SER A 105 -0.91 -29.63 13.36
CA SER A 105 -0.45 -30.80 12.61
C SER A 105 0.58 -30.49 11.52
N HIS A 106 0.65 -29.24 11.03
CA HIS A 106 1.30 -28.85 9.78
C HIS A 106 2.81 -29.14 9.77
N PRO A 107 3.36 -29.83 8.75
CA PRO A 107 4.75 -30.31 8.75
C PRO A 107 5.81 -29.24 9.01
N TYR A 108 5.61 -28.00 8.55
CA TYR A 108 6.60 -26.93 8.72
C TYR A 108 6.81 -26.50 10.19
N ARG A 109 5.86 -26.80 11.11
CA ARG A 109 6.10 -26.64 12.55
C ARG A 109 7.25 -27.53 13.04
N ARG A 110 7.40 -28.74 12.48
CA ARG A 110 8.44 -29.72 12.86
C ARG A 110 9.75 -29.62 12.07
N LYS A 111 9.77 -28.99 10.89
CA LYS A 111 10.97 -28.83 10.04
C LYS A 111 12.02 -27.84 10.62
N LYS A 112 12.71 -28.22 11.70
CA LYS A 112 13.80 -27.42 12.33
C LYS A 112 14.78 -26.82 11.30
N SER A 113 15.27 -27.66 10.39
CA SER A 113 16.35 -27.38 9.43
C SER A 113 15.97 -26.51 8.22
N TRP A 114 14.72 -26.03 8.14
CA TRP A 114 14.25 -25.07 7.12
C TRP A 114 14.01 -23.67 7.71
N PHE A 115 14.11 -23.51 9.04
CA PHE A 115 13.72 -22.30 9.78
C PHE A 115 14.69 -22.04 10.95
N ASP A 116 14.22 -21.45 12.05
CA ASP A 116 15.00 -21.03 13.22
C ASP A 116 15.44 -22.18 14.16
N GLY A 117 15.78 -23.36 13.60
CA GLY A 117 16.30 -24.52 14.33
C GLY A 117 15.32 -25.25 15.26
N LYS A 118 14.15 -24.67 15.50
CA LYS A 118 13.20 -25.07 16.55
C LYS A 118 11.98 -25.78 15.98
N VAL A 119 11.35 -26.60 16.82
CA VAL A 119 9.96 -27.00 16.59
C VAL A 119 9.06 -25.85 17.06
N GLU A 120 7.97 -25.58 16.34
CA GLU A 120 7.00 -24.56 16.67
C GLU A 120 5.72 -25.19 17.21
N ASP A 121 5.73 -25.53 18.50
CA ASP A 121 4.59 -26.10 19.22
C ASP A 121 3.69 -25.02 19.85
N ARG A 122 4.08 -23.74 19.79
CA ARG A 122 3.30 -22.64 20.37
C ARG A 122 2.00 -22.44 19.61
N GLN A 123 0.93 -22.14 20.35
CA GLN A 123 -0.36 -21.80 19.76
C GLN A 123 -0.34 -20.44 19.04
N VAL A 124 -1.32 -20.26 18.15
CA VAL A 124 -1.70 -18.95 17.58
C VAL A 124 -1.87 -17.95 18.74
N PRO A 125 -1.33 -16.73 18.68
CA PRO A 125 -1.59 -15.74 19.72
C PRO A 125 -3.06 -15.35 19.66
N ARG A 126 -3.75 -15.38 20.81
CA ARG A 126 -5.19 -15.08 20.87
C ARG A 126 -5.43 -13.63 20.43
N ILE A 127 -6.24 -13.45 19.39
CA ILE A 127 -6.68 -12.11 18.95
C ILE A 127 -7.45 -11.47 20.11
N ALA A 128 -7.06 -10.25 20.50
CA ALA A 128 -7.71 -9.55 21.58
C ALA A 128 -9.14 -9.12 21.18
N ASN A 129 -10.12 -9.59 21.95
CA ASN A 129 -11.54 -9.21 21.80
C ASN A 129 -11.68 -7.69 21.98
N GLY A 130 -12.55 -7.03 21.19
CA GLY A 130 -12.75 -5.59 21.28
C GLY A 130 -13.22 -5.15 22.67
N ASN A 131 -14.15 -5.90 23.29
CA ASN A 131 -14.55 -5.68 24.69
C ASN A 131 -13.37 -5.78 25.70
N ALA A 132 -12.38 -6.65 25.46
CA ALA A 132 -11.21 -6.76 26.33
C ALA A 132 -10.22 -5.61 26.12
N ILE A 133 -10.05 -5.14 24.88
CA ILE A 133 -9.23 -3.96 24.55
C ILE A 133 -9.87 -2.71 25.15
N ASP A 134 -11.18 -2.49 24.96
CA ASP A 134 -11.89 -1.35 25.52
C ASP A 134 -11.80 -1.34 27.05
N THR A 135 -11.98 -2.49 27.71
CA THR A 135 -11.75 -2.62 29.16
C THR A 135 -10.31 -2.23 29.57
N GLN A 136 -9.28 -2.68 28.84
CA GLN A 136 -7.87 -2.33 29.11
C GLN A 136 -7.56 -0.83 28.87
N LEU A 137 -8.30 -0.20 27.96
CA LEU A 137 -8.08 1.16 27.50
C LEU A 137 -9.08 2.18 28.07
N LYS A 138 -10.09 1.76 28.85
CA LYS A 138 -11.12 2.63 29.45
C LYS A 138 -10.52 3.85 30.14
N ASP A 139 -9.56 3.62 31.03
CA ASP A 139 -8.84 4.67 31.76
C ASP A 139 -7.55 5.12 31.03
N PHE A 140 -7.52 5.06 29.69
CA PHE A 140 -6.41 5.60 28.89
C PHE A 140 -6.69 7.08 28.58
N GLN A 141 -6.10 7.97 29.38
CA GLN A 141 -6.11 9.40 29.05
C GLN A 141 -5.33 9.65 27.75
N ASN A 142 -6.02 10.04 26.68
CA ASN A 142 -5.41 10.37 25.40
C ASN A 142 -4.76 11.77 25.47
N PHE A 143 -3.48 11.86 25.07
CA PHE A 143 -2.76 13.13 24.93
C PHE A 143 -2.49 13.42 23.46
N PHE A 144 -3.24 14.36 22.88
CA PHE A 144 -3.09 14.80 21.50
C PHE A 144 -2.23 16.08 21.37
N GLY A 145 -1.76 16.38 20.17
CA GLY A 145 -1.02 17.61 19.84
C GLY A 145 0.42 17.63 20.36
N LYS A 146 0.98 18.82 20.60
CA LYS A 146 2.39 19.02 21.03
C LYS A 146 2.64 18.76 22.53
N VAL A 147 1.84 17.90 23.18
CA VAL A 147 1.97 17.59 24.62
C VAL A 147 3.33 16.95 24.97
N ASP A 148 3.85 17.35 26.14
CA ASP A 148 5.16 17.00 26.70
C ASP A 148 5.55 15.53 26.51
N LYS A 149 6.68 15.33 25.83
CA LYS A 149 7.25 14.03 25.46
C LYS A 149 7.48 13.13 26.67
N LYS A 150 7.76 13.70 27.86
CA LYS A 150 7.97 12.94 29.10
C LYS A 150 6.71 12.17 29.53
N LYS A 151 5.52 12.79 29.47
CA LYS A 151 4.24 12.16 29.86
C LYS A 151 3.90 10.98 28.97
N ARG A 152 3.98 11.16 27.64
CA ARG A 152 3.76 10.10 26.64
C ARG A 152 4.74 8.92 26.78
N LYS A 153 6.01 9.16 27.15
CA LYS A 153 6.98 8.08 27.41
C LYS A 153 6.58 7.23 28.62
N ARG A 154 6.27 7.86 29.76
CA ARG A 154 5.85 7.18 31.00
C ARG A 154 4.58 6.36 30.81
N GLN A 155 3.61 6.86 30.05
CA GLN A 155 2.36 6.15 29.76
C GLN A 155 2.58 4.92 28.87
N LYS A 156 3.50 4.99 27.89
CA LYS A 156 3.90 3.83 27.08
C LYS A 156 4.58 2.75 27.92
N GLU A 157 5.41 3.15 28.88
CA GLU A 157 6.08 2.24 29.81
C GLU A 157 5.07 1.53 30.75
N LEU A 158 3.89 2.12 30.98
CA LEU A 158 2.80 1.57 31.79
C LEU A 158 1.78 0.72 31.00
N LYS A 159 1.47 1.03 29.73
CA LYS A 159 0.44 0.33 28.91
C LYS A 159 0.99 -0.38 27.66
N GLY A 160 2.28 -0.76 27.68
CA GLY A 160 2.85 -1.79 26.80
C GLY A 160 2.88 -1.43 25.30
N MET A 161 2.01 -2.07 24.51
CA MET A 161 1.91 -1.81 23.07
C MET A 161 1.13 -0.53 22.72
N TRP A 162 0.28 -0.05 23.63
CA TRP A 162 -0.72 0.98 23.35
C TRP A 162 -0.17 2.40 23.52
N LYS A 163 -0.65 3.31 22.68
CA LYS A 163 -0.32 4.75 22.66
C LYS A 163 -1.53 5.66 22.90
N LYS A 164 -2.75 5.17 22.62
CA LYS A 164 -4.05 5.83 22.83
C LYS A 164 -5.17 4.79 22.87
N ARG A 165 -6.31 5.11 23.50
CA ARG A 165 -7.60 4.50 23.14
C ARG A 165 -7.98 5.05 21.77
N SER A 166 -8.42 4.18 20.84
CA SER A 166 -8.86 4.62 19.51
C SER A 166 -10.26 5.21 19.58
N ILE A 167 -10.49 6.36 18.93
CA ILE A 167 -11.80 7.02 18.87
C ILE A 167 -12.91 6.12 18.31
N PHE A 168 -12.60 5.13 17.47
CA PHE A 168 -13.62 4.19 16.97
C PHE A 168 -14.30 3.37 18.10
N PHE A 169 -13.69 3.23 19.28
CA PHE A 169 -14.35 2.62 20.45
C PHE A 169 -15.45 3.52 21.07
N ASP A 170 -15.70 4.72 20.54
CA ASP A 170 -16.88 5.55 20.86
C ASP A 170 -18.11 5.19 20.00
N LEU A 171 -17.95 4.29 19.02
CA LEU A 171 -19.06 3.68 18.28
C LEU A 171 -19.57 2.44 19.03
N PRO A 172 -20.88 2.30 19.29
CA PRO A 172 -21.41 1.30 20.24
C PRO A 172 -21.14 -0.15 19.82
N TYR A 173 -21.10 -0.42 18.51
CA TYR A 173 -20.86 -1.74 17.93
C TYR A 173 -19.37 -2.11 17.78
N TRP A 174 -18.45 -1.14 17.85
CA TRP A 174 -17.05 -1.35 17.42
C TRP A 174 -16.29 -2.41 18.22
N LYS A 175 -16.62 -2.53 19.51
CA LYS A 175 -16.05 -3.53 20.43
C LYS A 175 -16.52 -4.96 20.16
N GLU A 176 -17.62 -5.15 19.45
CA GLU A 176 -18.18 -6.46 19.05
C GLU A 176 -17.63 -6.93 17.69
N LEU A 177 -17.17 -6.01 16.84
CA LEU A 177 -16.54 -6.33 15.55
C LEU A 177 -15.27 -7.17 15.79
N VAL A 178 -15.25 -8.40 15.28
CA VAL A 178 -14.10 -9.31 15.37
C VAL A 178 -12.86 -8.73 14.67
N LEU A 179 -13.06 -8.07 13.53
CA LEU A 179 -12.00 -7.61 12.64
C LEU A 179 -12.21 -6.13 12.28
N ARG A 180 -11.51 -5.25 13.01
CA ARG A 180 -11.72 -3.79 13.04
C ARG A 180 -10.83 -3.01 12.05
N HIS A 181 -9.61 -3.49 11.84
CA HIS A 181 -8.62 -2.88 10.97
C HIS A 181 -7.98 -3.95 10.08
N ASN A 182 -7.93 -3.67 8.79
CA ASN A 182 -7.31 -4.47 7.74
C ASN A 182 -6.06 -3.75 7.21
N LEU A 183 -5.16 -4.52 6.59
CA LEU A 183 -4.01 -3.99 5.88
C LEU A 183 -4.33 -3.85 4.39
N ASP A 184 -3.91 -2.74 3.78
CA ASP A 184 -3.92 -2.59 2.33
C ASP A 184 -2.86 -3.51 1.72
N VAL A 185 -3.36 -4.51 1.00
CA VAL A 185 -2.57 -5.54 0.33
C VAL A 185 -1.72 -4.94 -0.79
N MET A 186 -2.21 -3.94 -1.54
CA MET A 186 -1.48 -3.35 -2.68
C MET A 186 -0.13 -2.78 -2.26
N HIS A 187 -0.12 -2.04 -1.15
CA HIS A 187 1.10 -1.46 -0.58
C HIS A 187 2.04 -2.54 -0.02
N VAL A 188 1.52 -3.64 0.53
CA VAL A 188 2.34 -4.75 1.04
C VAL A 188 2.97 -5.55 -0.11
N GLU A 189 2.16 -5.95 -1.10
CA GLU A 189 2.60 -6.73 -2.26
C GLU A 189 3.66 -6.00 -3.06
N LYS A 190 3.47 -4.71 -3.37
CA LYS A 190 4.48 -3.90 -4.06
C LYS A 190 5.83 -3.92 -3.33
N ASN A 191 5.83 -3.64 -2.03
CA ASN A 191 7.06 -3.61 -1.22
C ASN A 191 7.75 -4.99 -1.15
N VAL A 192 6.98 -6.09 -1.14
CA VAL A 192 7.51 -7.46 -1.16
C VAL A 192 8.07 -7.81 -2.54
N CYS A 193 7.33 -7.56 -3.61
CA CYS A 193 7.74 -7.87 -4.98
C CYS A 193 8.99 -7.07 -5.40
N GLU A 194 9.05 -5.76 -5.13
CA GLU A 194 10.24 -4.95 -5.37
C GLU A 194 11.45 -5.45 -4.57
N SER A 195 11.24 -5.99 -3.36
CA SER A 195 12.30 -6.56 -2.53
C SER A 195 12.78 -7.92 -3.05
N ILE A 196 11.90 -8.75 -3.60
CA ILE A 196 12.24 -10.04 -4.22
C ILE A 196 12.99 -9.78 -5.54
N ILE A 197 12.40 -9.02 -6.46
CA ILE A 197 12.98 -8.69 -7.77
C ILE A 197 14.35 -8.02 -7.60
N GLY A 198 14.45 -7.03 -6.70
CA GLY A 198 15.71 -6.35 -6.40
C GLY A 198 16.80 -7.24 -5.80
N THR A 199 16.45 -8.41 -5.26
CA THR A 199 17.42 -9.40 -4.74
C THR A 199 17.75 -10.47 -5.77
N LEU A 200 16.77 -10.94 -6.56
CA LEU A 200 16.98 -11.95 -7.60
C LEU A 200 17.78 -11.42 -8.79
N LEU A 201 17.61 -10.14 -9.15
CA LEU A 201 18.34 -9.46 -10.22
C LEU A 201 19.56 -8.67 -9.71
N ASP A 202 19.97 -8.93 -8.46
CA ASP A 202 21.02 -8.22 -7.68
C ASP A 202 21.12 -6.70 -7.94
N ILE A 203 19.96 -6.03 -7.97
CA ILE A 203 19.90 -4.60 -8.30
C ILE A 203 20.57 -3.81 -7.19
N ASN A 204 21.66 -3.12 -7.54
CA ASN A 204 22.48 -2.35 -6.61
C ASN A 204 21.62 -1.41 -5.74
N GLY A 205 21.84 -1.44 -4.42
CA GLY A 205 21.07 -0.71 -3.42
C GLY A 205 19.66 -1.26 -3.12
N LYS A 206 19.08 -2.15 -3.94
CA LYS A 206 17.75 -2.75 -3.71
C LYS A 206 17.82 -4.17 -3.14
N SER A 207 18.86 -4.94 -3.47
CA SER A 207 19.08 -6.31 -2.98
C SER A 207 19.01 -6.40 -1.45
N LYS A 208 18.37 -7.46 -0.93
CA LYS A 208 18.23 -7.71 0.51
C LYS A 208 19.33 -8.64 1.06
N ASP A 209 20.06 -9.33 0.18
CA ASP A 209 21.14 -10.27 0.52
C ASP A 209 22.51 -9.58 0.70
N GLY A 210 22.54 -8.57 1.58
CA GLY A 210 23.78 -7.86 1.91
C GLY A 210 24.69 -8.67 2.85
N TYR A 211 25.99 -8.35 2.83
CA TYR A 211 27.02 -8.95 3.72
C TYR A 211 26.61 -9.05 5.20
N ASN A 212 25.95 -8.01 5.75
CA ASN A 212 25.44 -8.03 7.12
C ASN A 212 24.26 -8.98 7.32
N ALA A 213 23.38 -9.14 6.32
CA ALA A 213 22.30 -10.12 6.35
C ALA A 213 22.85 -11.55 6.32
N ARG A 214 23.89 -11.82 5.50
CA ARG A 214 24.61 -13.11 5.49
C ARG A 214 25.28 -13.41 6.85
N LYS A 215 25.85 -12.40 7.52
CA LYS A 215 26.37 -12.54 8.90
C LYS A 215 25.29 -12.85 9.92
N ASP A 216 24.17 -12.11 9.89
CA ASP A 216 23.04 -12.39 10.79
C ASP A 216 22.43 -13.78 10.53
N PHE A 217 22.27 -14.18 9.26
CA PHE A 217 21.83 -15.52 8.89
C PHE A 217 22.77 -16.58 9.48
N SER A 218 24.08 -16.44 9.28
CA SER A 218 25.09 -17.31 9.88
C SER A 218 24.99 -17.36 11.42
N PHE A 219 24.81 -16.22 12.11
CA PHE A 219 24.66 -16.17 13.57
C PHE A 219 23.37 -16.85 14.09
N VAL A 220 22.24 -16.67 13.39
CA VAL A 220 20.97 -17.32 13.73
C VAL A 220 21.02 -18.83 13.44
N TRP A 221 21.66 -19.21 12.33
CA TRP A 221 21.73 -20.60 11.86
C TRP A 221 22.77 -21.43 12.60
N THR A 222 23.93 -20.87 12.96
CA THR A 222 24.94 -21.57 13.80
C THR A 222 24.41 -21.85 15.19
N ARG A 223 23.72 -20.89 15.83
CA ARG A 223 22.97 -21.11 17.09
C ARG A 223 21.81 -22.11 16.96
N SER A 224 21.43 -22.49 15.73
CA SER A 224 20.45 -23.52 15.42
C SER A 224 21.09 -24.88 15.10
N ILE A 225 22.41 -24.93 14.85
CA ILE A 225 23.15 -26.11 14.35
C ILE A 225 24.13 -26.70 15.38
N SER A 226 24.30 -26.11 16.57
CA SER A 226 25.16 -26.63 17.66
C SER A 226 24.81 -28.03 18.21
N LEU A 227 23.86 -28.75 17.59
CA LEU A 227 23.50 -30.14 17.87
C LEU A 227 23.74 -31.10 16.68
N ASP A 228 24.19 -30.61 15.52
CA ASP A 228 24.14 -31.34 14.23
C ASP A 228 25.46 -31.26 13.42
N VAL A 229 26.50 -30.58 13.95
CA VAL A 229 27.78 -30.36 13.25
C VAL A 229 28.53 -31.67 12.96
N SER A 230 28.34 -32.70 13.78
CA SER A 230 29.12 -33.95 13.69
C SER A 230 28.75 -34.86 12.51
N ILE A 231 27.65 -34.57 11.80
CA ILE A 231 27.09 -35.47 10.75
C ILE A 231 27.39 -34.94 9.33
N ARG A 232 27.90 -33.71 9.18
CA ARG A 232 28.02 -33.04 7.87
C ARG A 232 29.42 -32.87 7.28
N LYS A 233 30.49 -33.12 8.04
CA LYS A 233 31.87 -33.02 7.49
C LYS A 233 32.10 -34.07 6.40
N ASP A 234 31.80 -35.32 6.73
CA ASP A 234 32.07 -36.52 5.94
C ASP A 234 31.40 -36.50 4.55
N ARG A 235 30.36 -35.69 4.37
CA ARG A 235 29.58 -35.60 3.12
C ARG A 235 30.04 -34.50 2.15
N ILE A 236 31.00 -33.67 2.54
CA ILE A 236 31.48 -32.54 1.72
C ILE A 236 32.72 -32.92 0.89
N GLU A 237 33.54 -33.86 1.36
CA GLU A 237 34.77 -34.25 0.66
C GLU A 237 34.52 -35.16 -0.57
N GLN A 238 33.40 -35.89 -0.61
CA GLN A 238 33.08 -36.81 -1.71
C GLN A 238 32.47 -36.13 -2.96
N ASN A 239 31.79 -34.99 -2.82
CA ASN A 239 31.01 -34.35 -3.91
C ASN A 239 31.78 -33.20 -4.61
N ARG A 240 33.11 -33.28 -4.69
CA ARG A 240 33.96 -32.18 -5.22
C ARG A 240 34.33 -32.29 -6.71
N VAL A 241 33.64 -33.16 -7.46
CA VAL A 241 33.87 -33.42 -8.89
C VAL A 241 32.54 -33.33 -9.65
N ALA A 242 32.59 -32.81 -10.88
CA ALA A 242 31.51 -32.69 -11.87
C ALA A 242 30.32 -31.75 -11.53
N SER A 243 30.41 -30.49 -11.95
CA SER A 243 29.58 -29.95 -13.05
C SER A 243 29.81 -28.44 -13.22
N SER A 244 29.92 -27.97 -14.46
CA SER A 244 30.06 -26.54 -14.80
C SER A 244 28.77 -25.99 -15.42
N SER A 245 27.84 -25.55 -14.58
CA SER A 245 26.69 -24.72 -14.96
C SER A 245 26.56 -23.56 -13.98
N SER A 246 25.93 -22.44 -14.38
CA SER A 246 25.87 -21.29 -13.48
C SER A 246 24.89 -21.53 -12.34
N ILE A 247 25.25 -21.04 -11.14
CA ILE A 247 24.41 -21.12 -9.94
C ILE A 247 23.10 -20.33 -10.12
N ILE A 248 23.05 -19.40 -11.08
CA ILE A 248 21.89 -18.57 -11.41
C ILE A 248 20.82 -19.42 -12.13
N ASP A 249 21.23 -20.25 -13.09
CA ASP A 249 20.32 -21.12 -13.87
C ASP A 249 19.71 -22.22 -13.00
N ASP A 250 20.52 -22.79 -12.10
CA ASP A 250 20.12 -23.80 -11.10
C ASP A 250 19.16 -23.23 -10.03
N ALA A 251 19.24 -21.93 -9.74
CA ALA A 251 18.31 -21.25 -8.84
C ALA A 251 16.95 -20.97 -9.51
N ILE A 252 16.94 -20.51 -10.77
CA ILE A 252 15.72 -20.19 -11.51
C ILE A 252 14.90 -21.45 -11.81
N SER A 253 15.56 -22.50 -12.34
CA SER A 253 14.91 -23.76 -12.70
C SER A 253 14.29 -24.49 -11.50
N ARG A 254 14.90 -24.39 -10.30
CA ARG A 254 14.32 -24.95 -9.05
C ARG A 254 13.08 -24.22 -8.52
N VAL A 255 12.86 -22.96 -8.91
CA VAL A 255 11.69 -22.18 -8.48
C VAL A 255 10.51 -22.39 -9.42
N LEU A 256 10.77 -22.61 -10.72
CA LEU A 256 9.73 -22.71 -11.75
C LEU A 256 9.40 -24.15 -12.19
N GLY A 257 10.33 -25.09 -11.99
CA GLY A 257 10.20 -26.49 -12.39
C GLY A 257 10.44 -26.73 -13.90
N PRO A 258 10.71 -27.98 -14.31
CA PRO A 258 10.92 -28.32 -15.71
C PRO A 258 9.59 -28.37 -16.49
N ASP A 259 9.40 -27.40 -17.39
CA ASP A 259 8.51 -27.41 -18.56
C ASP A 259 7.10 -28.03 -18.43
N GLN A 260 6.22 -27.41 -17.63
CA GLN A 260 4.78 -27.31 -17.94
C GLN A 260 4.00 -26.33 -17.03
N ALA A 261 4.19 -25.00 -17.19
CA ALA A 261 3.33 -24.00 -16.55
C ALA A 261 3.24 -22.67 -17.33
N TYR A 262 2.02 -22.30 -17.75
CA TYR A 262 1.73 -20.94 -18.24
C TYR A 262 1.33 -20.02 -17.09
N VAL A 263 2.03 -18.90 -16.91
CA VAL A 263 1.60 -17.85 -15.96
C VAL A 263 0.54 -16.97 -16.64
N ARG A 264 -0.74 -17.22 -16.36
CA ARG A 264 -1.82 -16.25 -16.64
C ARG A 264 -1.92 -15.23 -15.51
N GLY A 265 -1.10 -14.18 -15.59
CA GLY A 265 -1.26 -12.93 -14.83
C GLY A 265 -1.68 -11.79 -15.78
N LEU A 266 -2.60 -10.93 -15.34
CA LEU A 266 -3.17 -9.86 -16.17
C LEU A 266 -2.25 -8.63 -16.24
N GLY A 267 -2.06 -8.09 -17.46
CA GLY A 267 -1.54 -6.73 -17.69
C GLY A 267 -0.10 -6.63 -18.17
N PHE A 268 0.08 -6.55 -19.49
CA PHE A 268 1.31 -6.13 -20.21
C PHE A 268 2.61 -6.91 -19.88
N GLY A 269 2.86 -7.98 -20.64
CA GLY A 269 4.16 -8.67 -20.63
C GLY A 269 5.27 -7.87 -21.33
N VAL A 270 6.51 -8.05 -20.86
CA VAL A 270 7.74 -7.50 -21.46
C VAL A 270 8.68 -8.67 -21.76
N THR A 271 9.15 -8.76 -23.00
CA THR A 271 10.02 -9.86 -23.46
C THR A 271 11.50 -9.57 -23.18
N LEU A 272 12.26 -10.59 -22.77
CA LEU A 272 13.72 -10.56 -22.58
C LEU A 272 14.48 -10.51 -23.91
N SER A 273 14.30 -9.43 -24.68
CA SER A 273 14.92 -9.27 -26.00
C SER A 273 15.15 -7.82 -26.42
N LYS A 274 15.60 -6.95 -25.49
CA LYS A 274 16.16 -5.63 -25.87
C LYS A 274 17.14 -5.01 -24.87
N GLU A 275 17.94 -5.83 -24.18
CA GLU A 275 19.05 -5.36 -23.35
C GLU A 275 20.39 -5.53 -24.08
N LYS A 276 20.69 -4.57 -24.97
CA LYS A 276 22.02 -4.31 -25.56
C LYS A 276 21.99 -3.08 -26.48
N THR A 277 22.27 -1.91 -25.91
CA THR A 277 23.20 -0.87 -26.42
C THR A 277 23.18 0.35 -25.50
N SER A 278 24.35 0.95 -25.31
CA SER A 278 24.57 2.35 -24.91
C SER A 278 24.22 2.77 -23.47
N ASP A 279 25.29 2.81 -22.66
CA ASP A 279 25.62 4.00 -21.87
C ASP A 279 25.78 5.27 -22.77
N ASP A 280 26.05 6.41 -22.13
CA ASP A 280 26.35 7.75 -22.69
C ASP A 280 25.21 8.63 -23.25
N ASN A 281 24.88 9.63 -22.43
CA ASN A 281 24.73 11.06 -22.72
C ASN A 281 24.06 11.61 -24.02
N SER A 282 23.16 12.58 -23.78
CA SER A 282 22.95 13.82 -24.56
C SER A 282 22.21 13.78 -25.93
N ASN A 283 20.98 14.30 -25.89
CA ASN A 283 20.32 15.20 -26.88
C ASN A 283 20.04 14.76 -28.35
N HIS A 284 18.81 15.10 -28.77
CA HIS A 284 18.32 15.45 -30.13
C HIS A 284 17.90 14.37 -31.18
N LEU A 285 16.71 14.64 -31.77
CA LEU A 285 16.25 14.40 -33.16
C LEU A 285 15.99 12.98 -33.75
N VAL A 286 14.76 12.49 -33.53
CA VAL A 286 13.73 12.14 -34.55
C VAL A 286 14.16 11.56 -35.93
N LYS A 287 13.76 10.30 -36.24
CA LYS A 287 12.92 9.93 -37.43
C LYS A 287 12.55 8.42 -37.56
N ARG A 288 11.26 8.18 -37.87
CA ARG A 288 10.58 7.16 -38.73
C ARG A 288 11.22 5.75 -38.93
N VAL A 289 10.55 4.62 -38.62
CA VAL A 289 9.36 3.97 -39.27
C VAL A 289 9.74 3.35 -40.63
N SER A 290 9.54 2.04 -40.89
CA SER A 290 8.22 1.43 -41.20
C SER A 290 8.14 -0.11 -41.10
N SER A 291 6.93 -0.63 -40.80
CA SER A 291 6.19 -1.79 -41.41
C SER A 291 6.91 -3.10 -41.80
N SER A 292 6.31 -4.30 -41.74
CA SER A 292 4.90 -4.74 -41.58
C SER A 292 4.91 -6.21 -41.07
N ALA A 293 3.85 -7.00 -40.84
CA ALA A 293 2.37 -6.95 -40.95
C ALA A 293 1.84 -8.01 -39.92
N HIS A 294 0.59 -8.51 -39.78
CA HIS A 294 -0.82 -8.20 -40.08
C HIS A 294 -1.66 -9.17 -39.15
N ILE A 295 -3.00 -9.22 -39.04
CA ILE A 295 -4.13 -8.65 -39.79
C ILE A 295 -5.35 -8.38 -38.86
N ARG A 296 -6.22 -7.44 -39.28
CA ARG A 296 -7.71 -7.30 -39.17
C ARG A 296 -8.51 -8.30 -38.29
N THR A 297 -9.61 -7.94 -37.60
CA THR A 297 -10.51 -6.73 -37.55
C THR A 297 -11.43 -6.86 -36.30
N PRO A 298 -12.31 -5.89 -35.89
CA PRO A 298 -12.69 -4.61 -36.50
C PRO A 298 -12.26 -3.36 -35.70
N THR A 299 -12.68 -2.17 -36.15
CA THR A 299 -12.15 -0.85 -35.78
C THR A 299 -12.88 -0.13 -34.63
N PRO A 300 -12.17 0.33 -33.59
CA PRO A 300 -12.53 1.51 -32.80
C PRO A 300 -12.20 2.81 -33.54
N THR A 301 -12.81 3.93 -33.15
CA THR A 301 -12.47 5.28 -33.61
C THR A 301 -11.12 5.76 -33.06
N PRO A 302 -10.44 6.74 -33.72
CA PRO A 302 -9.04 7.04 -33.41
C PRO A 302 -8.85 7.79 -32.09
N ILE A 303 -7.91 7.31 -31.27
CA ILE A 303 -7.43 8.07 -30.10
C ILE A 303 -6.66 9.30 -30.60
N ILE A 304 -7.05 10.48 -30.12
CA ILE A 304 -6.35 11.74 -30.40
C ILE A 304 -4.99 11.70 -29.68
N ASN A 305 -3.90 11.88 -30.44
CA ASN A 305 -2.57 12.00 -29.86
C ASN A 305 -2.51 13.20 -28.90
N SER A 306 -1.94 13.00 -27.71
CA SER A 306 -1.63 14.11 -26.81
C SER A 306 -0.68 15.10 -27.52
N PRO A 307 -1.01 16.41 -27.55
CA PRO A 307 -0.22 17.37 -28.31
C PRO A 307 1.12 17.67 -27.64
N PRO A 308 2.10 18.23 -28.40
CA PRO A 308 3.41 18.57 -27.86
C PRO A 308 3.35 19.57 -26.69
N SER A 309 4.42 19.63 -25.91
CA SER A 309 4.65 20.77 -25.02
C SER A 309 4.78 22.05 -25.87
N VAL A 310 3.92 23.03 -25.62
CA VAL A 310 3.91 24.31 -26.32
C VAL A 310 4.38 25.41 -25.37
N THR A 311 5.51 26.02 -25.70
CA THR A 311 5.97 27.26 -25.07
C THR A 311 4.99 28.39 -25.37
N THR A 312 4.53 29.08 -24.32
CA THR A 312 3.72 30.31 -24.28
C THR A 312 3.49 31.07 -25.60
N ASN A 313 2.21 31.39 -25.87
CA ASN A 313 1.67 32.24 -26.96
C ASN A 313 1.20 31.58 -28.27
N THR A 314 0.46 30.46 -28.18
CA THR A 314 -0.54 30.10 -29.21
C THR A 314 -1.92 29.86 -28.58
N HIS A 315 -2.94 30.57 -29.08
CA HIS A 315 -4.33 30.39 -28.66
C HIS A 315 -4.99 29.19 -29.36
N HIS A 316 -4.55 27.98 -29.04
CA HIS A 316 -5.21 26.77 -29.54
C HIS A 316 -6.62 26.65 -28.94
N LYS A 317 -7.63 26.96 -29.75
CA LYS A 317 -9.03 26.68 -29.42
C LYS A 317 -9.24 25.17 -29.26
N CYS A 318 -10.06 24.80 -28.30
CA CYS A 318 -10.46 23.43 -28.01
C CYS A 318 -11.96 23.37 -27.70
N LEU A 319 -12.58 22.25 -28.04
CA LEU A 319 -13.95 21.93 -27.65
C LEU A 319 -13.89 21.10 -26.36
N LEU A 320 -14.68 21.46 -25.37
CA LEU A 320 -14.86 20.70 -24.15
C LEU A 320 -16.05 19.77 -24.33
N LEU A 321 -15.85 18.49 -24.04
CA LEU A 321 -16.86 17.44 -24.20
C LEU A 321 -17.40 17.01 -22.83
N ASP A 322 -18.66 16.57 -22.79
CA ASP A 322 -19.23 15.92 -21.61
C ASP A 322 -18.41 14.68 -21.18
N TRP A 323 -18.07 14.65 -19.89
CA TRP A 323 -17.29 13.59 -19.25
C TRP A 323 -18.04 12.26 -19.12
N ILE A 324 -19.38 12.27 -19.15
CA ILE A 324 -20.22 11.06 -19.06
C ILE A 324 -20.13 10.22 -20.35
N GLY A 325 -19.60 10.80 -21.44
CA GLY A 325 -19.28 10.08 -22.67
C GLY A 325 -20.37 10.13 -23.73
N SER A 326 -21.35 11.05 -23.61
CA SER A 326 -22.30 11.37 -24.69
C SER A 326 -21.61 11.87 -25.96
N GLY A 327 -20.43 12.50 -25.82
CA GLY A 327 -19.70 13.15 -26.91
C GLY A 327 -20.21 14.55 -27.25
N GLU A 328 -21.16 15.09 -26.48
CA GLU A 328 -21.70 16.44 -26.69
C GLU A 328 -20.70 17.54 -26.28
N VAL A 329 -20.73 18.66 -26.99
CA VAL A 329 -19.82 19.81 -26.77
C VAL A 329 -20.44 20.76 -25.74
N ILE A 330 -20.06 20.60 -24.47
CA ILE A 330 -20.55 21.41 -23.35
C ILE A 330 -20.06 22.87 -23.39
N ALA A 331 -18.87 23.13 -23.94
CA ALA A 331 -18.28 24.47 -24.01
C ALA A 331 -17.16 24.59 -25.06
N GLU A 332 -16.76 25.82 -25.39
CA GLU A 332 -15.55 26.16 -26.13
C GLU A 332 -14.55 26.90 -25.24
N GLY A 333 -13.25 26.70 -25.48
CA GLY A 333 -12.19 27.38 -24.74
C GLY A 333 -10.85 27.38 -25.45
N ARG A 334 -9.82 27.87 -24.77
CA ARG A 334 -8.42 27.93 -25.25
C ARG A 334 -7.47 27.20 -24.30
N TRP A 335 -6.57 26.41 -24.88
CA TRP A 335 -5.46 25.77 -24.18
C TRP A 335 -4.65 26.80 -23.38
N SER A 336 -4.31 26.48 -22.13
CA SER A 336 -3.61 27.37 -21.20
C SER A 336 -2.27 26.78 -20.74
N SER A 337 -2.22 25.51 -20.31
CA SER A 337 -0.99 24.79 -19.95
C SER A 337 -1.23 23.29 -19.78
N ASN A 338 -0.19 22.46 -19.95
CA ASN A 338 -0.14 21.05 -19.54
C ASN A 338 0.96 20.75 -18.51
N ASP A 339 1.51 21.79 -17.86
CA ASP A 339 2.41 21.63 -16.72
C ASP A 339 1.64 21.05 -15.51
N PRO A 340 1.99 19.86 -15.00
CA PRO A 340 1.26 19.22 -13.90
C PRO A 340 1.35 19.98 -12.57
N PHE A 341 2.27 20.94 -12.42
CA PHE A 341 2.43 21.76 -11.22
C PHE A 341 1.65 23.08 -11.27
N VAL A 342 1.12 23.47 -12.43
CA VAL A 342 0.27 24.67 -12.55
C VAL A 342 -1.02 24.50 -11.75
N LEU A 343 -1.39 25.55 -11.02
CA LEU A 343 -2.60 25.56 -10.22
C LEU A 343 -3.84 25.91 -11.06
N VAL A 344 -4.94 25.26 -10.73
CA VAL A 344 -6.32 25.48 -11.17
C VAL A 344 -7.16 25.54 -9.89
N HIS A 345 -7.73 26.72 -9.58
CA HIS A 345 -8.46 26.97 -8.33
C HIS A 345 -7.75 26.40 -7.08
N HIS A 346 -6.48 26.79 -6.94
CA HIS A 346 -5.53 26.36 -5.89
C HIS A 346 -5.13 24.87 -5.86
N VAL A 347 -5.67 24.03 -6.75
CA VAL A 347 -5.31 22.60 -6.88
C VAL A 347 -4.29 22.41 -8.01
N PRO A 348 -3.22 21.62 -7.84
CA PRO A 348 -2.30 21.27 -8.93
C PRO A 348 -3.00 20.44 -10.02
N LEU A 349 -2.74 20.78 -11.28
CA LEU A 349 -3.35 20.14 -12.46
C LEU A 349 -3.13 18.61 -12.47
N GLY A 350 -1.90 18.17 -12.22
CA GLY A 350 -1.49 16.76 -12.22
C GLY A 350 -1.15 16.21 -13.60
N PRO A 351 -0.59 14.98 -13.68
CA PRO A 351 -0.13 14.39 -14.93
C PRO A 351 -1.29 14.05 -15.86
N ASN A 352 -1.04 14.16 -17.17
CA ASN A 352 -1.99 13.89 -18.27
C ASN A 352 -3.27 14.77 -18.28
N ALA A 353 -3.30 15.85 -17.49
CA ALA A 353 -4.36 16.85 -17.51
C ALA A 353 -3.90 18.15 -18.21
N VAL A 354 -4.87 18.97 -18.61
CA VAL A 354 -4.65 20.23 -19.35
C VAL A 354 -5.50 21.33 -18.71
N ARG A 355 -4.88 22.47 -18.40
CA ARG A 355 -5.61 23.70 -18.04
C ARG A 355 -6.11 24.36 -19.32
N VAL A 356 -7.40 24.69 -19.33
CA VAL A 356 -8.11 25.39 -20.40
C VAL A 356 -8.75 26.65 -19.81
N TRP A 357 -8.80 27.73 -20.58
CA TRP A 357 -9.67 28.88 -20.31
C TRP A 357 -10.98 28.66 -21.05
N VAL A 358 -12.13 28.68 -20.36
CA VAL A 358 -13.44 28.64 -21.02
C VAL A 358 -13.72 30.01 -21.66
N ASP A 359 -14.09 30.01 -22.94
CA ASP A 359 -14.44 31.23 -23.67
C ASP A 359 -15.96 31.37 -23.87
N THR A 360 -16.70 30.25 -23.96
CA THR A 360 -18.15 30.23 -24.13
C THR A 360 -18.73 28.89 -23.67
N VAL A 361 -19.66 28.92 -22.73
CA VAL A 361 -20.45 27.74 -22.33
C VAL A 361 -21.62 27.54 -23.31
N LYS A 362 -21.88 26.29 -23.70
CA LYS A 362 -23.00 25.90 -24.56
C LYS A 362 -24.11 25.19 -23.79
N ILE A 363 -23.75 24.41 -22.78
CA ILE A 363 -24.67 23.69 -21.90
C ILE A 363 -24.44 24.19 -20.47
N PRO A 364 -25.27 25.12 -19.95
CA PRO A 364 -25.13 25.64 -18.59
C PRO A 364 -25.44 24.57 -17.55
N ASN A 365 -24.91 24.72 -16.34
CA ASN A 365 -24.91 23.73 -15.26
C ASN A 365 -24.14 22.43 -15.59
N SER A 366 -23.26 22.41 -16.60
CA SER A 366 -22.43 21.23 -16.90
C SER A 366 -21.40 21.01 -15.80
N PHE A 367 -21.41 19.83 -15.17
CA PHE A 367 -20.58 19.52 -14.01
C PHE A 367 -19.09 19.38 -14.35
N LEU A 368 -18.21 19.96 -13.52
CA LEU A 368 -16.77 19.87 -13.74
C LEU A 368 -16.18 18.50 -13.34
N TRP A 369 -15.19 18.03 -14.10
CA TRP A 369 -14.44 16.80 -13.79
C TRP A 369 -13.76 16.82 -12.41
N ARG A 370 -13.39 18.01 -11.93
CA ARG A 370 -12.90 18.27 -10.58
C ARG A 370 -13.50 19.60 -10.09
N PRO A 371 -14.65 19.56 -9.41
CA PRO A 371 -15.19 20.76 -8.77
C PRO A 371 -14.30 21.15 -7.57
N THR A 372 -14.32 22.43 -7.20
CA THR A 372 -13.79 22.93 -5.93
C THR A 372 -14.94 23.33 -5.00
N PHE A 373 -14.64 24.03 -3.90
CA PHE A 373 -15.67 24.64 -3.06
C PHE A 373 -16.31 25.87 -3.73
N ASP A 374 -15.55 26.55 -4.59
CA ASP A 374 -15.91 27.84 -5.16
C ASP A 374 -16.53 27.73 -6.57
N ILE A 375 -16.28 26.63 -7.29
CA ILE A 375 -16.73 26.38 -8.67
C ILE A 375 -17.08 24.89 -8.82
N ILE A 376 -18.33 24.60 -9.20
CA ILE A 376 -18.90 23.25 -9.28
C ILE A 376 -19.33 22.92 -10.72
N VAL A 377 -19.91 23.88 -11.43
CA VAL A 377 -20.29 23.80 -12.84
C VAL A 377 -19.37 24.67 -13.72
N ILE A 378 -19.49 24.53 -15.03
CA ILE A 378 -18.62 25.20 -16.02
C ILE A 378 -18.92 26.70 -16.22
N ASP A 379 -20.02 27.16 -15.64
CA ASP A 379 -20.58 28.51 -15.70
C ASP A 379 -20.58 29.26 -14.35
N ASP A 380 -19.91 28.70 -13.33
CA ASP A 380 -19.50 29.38 -12.08
C ASP A 380 -18.20 30.22 -12.27
#